data_AF-A0A2S9JRY9-F1
#
_entry.id   AF-A0A2S9JRY9-F1
#
_cell.length_a   1.000
_cell.length_b   1.000
_cell.length_c   1.000
_cell.angle_alpha   90.00
_cell.angle_beta   90.00
_cell.angle_gamma   90.00
#
_symmetry.space_group_name_H-M   'P 1'
#
loop_
_entity.id
_entity.type
_entity.pdbx_description
1 polymer ?
#
loop_
_entity_poly.entity_id
_entity_poly.type
_entity_poly.pdbx_seq_one_letter_code
_entity_poly.pdbx_strand_id
1 'polypeptide(L)'
;MSWKENLAKAIAESGYSNRQIHAWTSISTPVLSNMSNQKHDSLKVEQFVKLKLLFKKDHEKFVYEIFGEEYFSGVTPIQKSVELTKLGEILTDQYYYERLPKKELSKLTGLTSQRLNYIIEEEDETIKIDELTKIELALDLAIGTLVKKRFSKIKLNSQRQYEAALRKLKD
;
A
#
# COMPACT_ATOMS: atom_id res chain seq x y z
N MET A 1 16.20 12.26 4.05
CA MET A 1 15.33 11.75 5.12
C MET A 1 14.78 10.42 4.63
N SER A 2 14.85 9.35 5.41
CA SER A 2 14.38 8.02 4.97
C SER A 2 12.87 7.90 5.18
N TRP A 3 12.16 7.14 4.35
CA TRP A 3 10.71 6.96 4.49
C TRP A 3 10.28 6.43 5.88
N LYS A 4 11.19 5.74 6.58
CA LYS A 4 10.96 5.27 7.95
C LYS A 4 10.88 6.42 8.95
N GLU A 5 11.72 7.44 8.78
CA GLU A 5 11.69 8.67 9.59
C GLU A 5 10.37 9.42 9.38
N ASN A 6 9.94 9.53 8.12
CA ASN A 6 8.68 10.18 7.77
C ASN A 6 7.47 9.45 8.35
N LEU A 7 7.44 8.11 8.27
CA LEU A 7 6.38 7.30 8.89
C LEU A 7 6.36 7.47 10.42
N ALA A 8 7.54 7.41 11.07
CA ALA A 8 7.65 7.61 12.50
C ALA A 8 7.13 9.01 12.92
N LYS A 9 7.48 10.04 12.14
CA LYS A 9 7.00 11.41 12.32
C LYS A 9 5.49 11.50 12.16
N ALA A 10 4.92 10.92 11.09
CA ALA A 10 3.47 10.92 10.87
C ALA A 10 2.70 10.23 12.01
N ILE A 11 3.25 9.16 12.59
CA ILE A 11 2.69 8.50 13.77
C ILE A 11 2.75 9.42 14.99
N ALA A 12 3.90 10.07 15.25
CA ALA A 12 4.07 10.97 16.38
C ALA A 12 3.14 12.20 16.31
N GLU A 13 2.97 12.77 15.12
CA GLU A 13 2.12 13.94 14.88
C GLU A 13 0.62 13.61 14.83
N SER A 14 0.26 12.33 14.76
CA SER A 14 -1.15 11.89 14.68
C SER A 14 -1.97 12.18 15.93
N GLY A 15 -1.33 12.43 17.08
CA GLY A 15 -2.00 12.60 18.37
C GLY A 15 -2.53 11.31 19.00
N TYR A 16 -2.32 10.15 18.38
CA TYR A 16 -2.70 8.84 18.92
C TYR A 16 -1.51 8.14 19.59
N SER A 17 -1.72 7.60 20.78
CA SER A 17 -0.78 6.64 21.38
C SER A 17 -0.80 5.29 20.64
N ASN A 18 0.29 4.52 20.73
CA ASN A 18 0.35 3.18 20.14
C ASN A 18 -0.78 2.25 20.60
N ARG A 19 -1.26 2.40 21.85
CA ARG A 19 -2.41 1.64 22.36
C ARG A 19 -3.70 2.02 21.63
N GLN A 20 -3.92 3.32 21.39
CA GLN A 20 -5.09 3.80 20.65
C GLN A 20 -5.03 3.39 19.18
N ILE A 21 -3.87 3.48 18.55
CA ILE A 21 -3.68 3.03 17.17
C ILE A 21 -3.95 1.52 17.08
N HIS A 22 -3.39 0.72 17.99
CA HIS A 22 -3.69 -0.72 18.06
C HIS A 22 -5.18 -0.98 18.21
N ALA A 23 -5.86 -0.31 19.13
CA ALA A 23 -7.28 -0.52 19.36
C ALA A 23 -8.14 -0.17 18.14
N TRP A 24 -7.77 0.86 17.36
CA TRP A 24 -8.50 1.25 16.14
C TRP A 24 -8.19 0.37 14.93
N THR A 25 -6.96 -0.14 14.83
CA THR A 25 -6.45 -0.75 13.59
C THR A 25 -6.18 -2.24 13.72
N SER A 26 -6.12 -2.77 14.93
CA SER A 26 -5.59 -4.10 15.25
C SER A 26 -4.13 -4.32 14.82
N ILE A 27 -3.40 -3.28 14.40
CA ILE A 27 -1.95 -3.38 14.17
C ILE A 27 -1.30 -3.61 15.52
N SER A 28 -0.52 -4.68 15.67
CA SER A 28 0.05 -5.06 16.96
C SER A 28 0.96 -3.97 17.53
N THR A 29 0.95 -3.82 18.86
CA THR A 29 1.80 -2.82 19.54
C THR A 29 3.30 -3.00 19.27
N PRO A 30 3.86 -4.21 19.09
CA PRO A 30 5.26 -4.36 18.67
C PRO A 30 5.52 -3.82 17.27
N VAL A 31 4.59 -4.02 16.32
CA VAL A 31 4.72 -3.49 14.96
C VAL A 31 4.69 -1.96 14.99
N LEU A 32 3.76 -1.36 15.74
CA LEU A 32 3.70 0.10 15.91
C LEU A 32 4.97 0.64 16.56
N SER A 33 5.49 -0.03 17.58
CA SER A 33 6.76 0.33 18.20
C SER A 33 7.92 0.29 17.19
N ASN A 34 7.98 -0.74 16.34
CA ASN A 34 8.99 -0.83 15.29
C ASN A 34 8.84 0.29 14.24
N MET A 35 7.61 0.69 13.89
CA MET A 35 7.37 1.83 13.00
C MET A 35 7.86 3.14 13.63
N SER A 36 7.47 3.43 14.88
CA SER A 36 7.89 4.65 15.59
C SER A 36 9.40 4.73 15.81
N ASN A 37 10.07 3.59 15.99
CA ASN A 37 11.52 3.50 16.17
C ASN A 37 12.29 3.23 14.87
N GLN A 38 11.64 3.32 13.71
CA GLN A 38 12.28 3.15 12.39
C GLN A 38 12.93 1.77 12.16
N LYS A 39 12.51 0.75 12.92
CA LYS A 39 13.00 -0.64 12.87
C LYS A 39 12.16 -1.53 11.93
N HIS A 40 11.17 -0.98 11.24
CA HIS A 40 10.33 -1.76 10.33
C HIS A 40 10.99 -1.93 8.96
N ASP A 41 10.94 -3.12 8.37
CA ASP A 41 11.61 -3.40 7.09
C ASP A 41 10.79 -3.00 5.87
N SER A 42 9.46 -3.00 5.99
CA SER A 42 8.56 -2.69 4.87
C SER A 42 7.20 -2.29 5.37
N LEU A 43 6.54 -1.31 4.74
CA LEU A 43 5.17 -0.94 5.08
C LEU A 43 4.16 -1.72 4.22
N LYS A 44 3.36 -2.56 4.88
CA LYS A 44 2.33 -3.37 4.21
C LYS A 44 1.13 -2.52 3.80
N VAL A 45 0.42 -2.91 2.73
CA VAL A 45 -0.78 -2.21 2.24
C VAL A 45 -1.82 -2.06 3.34
N GLU A 46 -2.09 -3.13 4.08
CA GLU A 46 -3.09 -3.09 5.15
C GLU A 46 -2.73 -2.10 6.26
N GLN A 47 -1.48 -2.11 6.70
CA GLN A 47 -0.99 -1.17 7.71
C GLN A 47 -1.12 0.27 7.20
N PHE A 48 -0.67 0.54 5.97
CA PHE A 48 -0.79 1.85 5.35
C PHE A 48 -2.25 2.32 5.27
N VAL A 49 -3.15 1.48 4.75
CA VAL A 49 -4.57 1.84 4.58
C VAL A 49 -5.23 2.13 5.93
N LYS A 50 -4.95 1.33 6.95
CA LYS A 50 -5.50 1.56 8.30
C LYS A 50 -4.97 2.85 8.93
N LEU A 51 -3.67 3.13 8.82
CA LEU A 51 -3.09 4.39 9.29
C LEU A 51 -3.68 5.59 8.53
N LYS A 52 -3.77 5.50 7.20
CA LYS A 52 -4.41 6.51 6.34
C LYS A 52 -5.83 6.82 6.81
N LEU A 53 -6.64 5.78 7.04
CA LEU A 53 -8.02 5.93 7.51
C LEU A 53 -8.10 6.57 8.90
N LEU A 54 -7.26 6.12 9.84
CA LEU A 54 -7.24 6.63 11.21
C LEU A 54 -6.81 8.11 11.26
N PHE A 55 -5.80 8.46 10.47
CA PHE A 55 -5.24 9.81 10.38
C PHE A 55 -6.03 10.72 9.43
N LYS A 56 -7.07 10.19 8.77
CA LYS A 56 -7.95 10.89 7.82
C LYS A 56 -7.17 11.58 6.69
N LYS A 57 -6.15 10.90 6.18
CA LYS A 57 -5.29 11.41 5.11
C LYS A 57 -5.83 11.01 3.73
N ASP A 58 -5.59 11.85 2.74
CA ASP A 58 -5.75 11.47 1.33
C ASP A 58 -4.70 10.40 0.96
N HIS A 59 -5.05 9.50 0.03
CA HIS A 59 -4.19 8.35 -0.26
C HIS A 59 -2.87 8.76 -0.91
N GLU A 60 -2.92 9.52 -2.00
CA GLU A 60 -1.73 9.96 -2.73
C GLU A 60 -0.87 10.88 -1.86
N LYS A 61 -1.49 11.87 -1.20
CA LYS A 61 -0.76 12.76 -0.30
C LYS A 61 -0.05 12.00 0.81
N PHE A 62 -0.66 10.97 1.37
CA PHE A 62 -0.04 10.19 2.45
C PHE A 62 1.08 9.26 1.95
N VAL A 63 0.96 8.73 0.72
CA VAL A 63 2.07 8.02 0.08
C VAL A 63 3.28 8.94 -0.02
N TYR A 64 3.12 10.15 -0.56
CA TYR A 64 4.25 11.08 -0.72
C TYR A 64 4.72 11.69 0.61
N GLU A 65 3.84 11.89 1.59
CA GLU A 65 4.24 12.28 2.95
C GLU A 65 5.18 11.25 3.58
N ILE A 66 4.95 9.95 3.35
CA ILE A 66 5.80 8.87 3.88
C ILE A 66 7.05 8.67 3.02
N PHE A 67 6.90 8.47 1.72
CA PHE A 67 8.01 8.02 0.87
C PHE A 67 8.79 9.16 0.23
N GLY A 68 8.18 10.33 0.02
CA GLY A 68 8.69 11.36 -0.88
C GLY A 68 8.42 11.02 -2.35
N GLU A 69 8.24 12.03 -3.20
CA GLU A 69 8.07 11.84 -4.65
C GLU A 69 9.34 11.23 -5.27
N GLU A 70 10.50 11.63 -4.76
CA GLU A 70 11.82 11.18 -5.21
C GLU A 70 12.00 9.66 -5.10
N TYR A 71 11.33 9.02 -4.13
CA TYR A 71 11.37 7.57 -3.96
C TYR A 71 10.81 6.82 -5.17
N PHE A 72 9.92 7.45 -5.94
CA PHE A 72 9.29 6.88 -7.13
C PHE A 72 9.81 7.49 -8.44
N SER A 73 10.75 8.44 -8.39
CA SER A 73 11.24 9.17 -9.57
C SER A 73 11.83 8.29 -10.68
N GLY A 74 12.28 7.07 -10.35
CA GLY A 74 12.78 6.09 -11.32
C GLY A 74 11.70 5.28 -12.05
N VAL A 75 10.42 5.41 -11.67
CA VAL A 75 9.31 4.67 -12.27
C VAL A 75 8.72 5.50 -13.41
N THR A 76 9.08 5.15 -14.64
CA THR A 76 8.49 5.77 -15.83
C THR A 76 7.25 5.00 -16.28
N PRO A 77 6.16 5.68 -16.68
CA PRO A 77 4.99 5.00 -17.25
C PRO A 77 5.34 4.22 -18.52
N ILE A 78 4.72 3.06 -18.69
CA ILE A 78 4.77 2.31 -19.95
C ILE A 78 4.11 3.16 -21.03
N GLN A 79 4.88 3.51 -22.08
CA GLN A 79 4.30 4.12 -23.26
C GLN A 79 3.36 3.10 -23.90
N LYS A 80 2.03 3.37 -23.85
CA LYS A 80 1.00 2.56 -24.52
C LYS A 80 1.26 2.54 -26.03
N SER A 81 2.08 1.61 -26.50
CA SER A 81 2.45 1.49 -27.92
C SER A 81 1.93 0.22 -28.57
N VAL A 82 0.93 -0.47 -27.99
CA VAL A 82 0.47 -1.73 -28.57
C VAL A 82 -1.06 -1.80 -28.67
N GLU A 83 -1.53 -1.84 -29.92
CA GLU A 83 -2.90 -2.19 -30.30
C GLU A 83 -3.27 -3.58 -29.73
N LEU A 84 -4.55 -3.79 -29.44
CA LEU A 84 -5.03 -5.09 -28.99
C LEU A 84 -4.75 -6.14 -30.06
N THR A 85 -4.22 -7.30 -29.68
CA THR A 85 -4.39 -8.48 -30.54
C THR A 85 -5.86 -8.87 -30.53
N LYS A 86 -6.40 -9.39 -31.64
CA LYS A 86 -7.80 -9.85 -31.74
C LYS A 86 -8.21 -10.84 -30.64
N LEU A 87 -7.27 -11.62 -30.13
CA LEU A 87 -7.49 -12.53 -28.99
C LEU A 87 -7.66 -11.75 -27.68
N GLY A 88 -6.86 -10.70 -27.48
CA GLY A 88 -6.95 -9.80 -26.34
C GLY A 88 -8.23 -8.94 -26.33
N GLU A 89 -8.91 -8.74 -27.46
CA GLU A 89 -10.24 -8.12 -27.52
C GLU A 89 -11.31 -9.03 -26.89
N ILE A 90 -11.23 -10.34 -27.14
CA ILE A 90 -12.21 -11.36 -26.72
C ILE A 90 -12.13 -11.64 -25.20
N LEU A 91 -10.95 -11.47 -24.58
CA LEU A 91 -10.66 -11.91 -23.20
C LEU A 91 -10.64 -10.76 -22.17
N THR A 92 -11.22 -9.62 -22.52
CA THR A 92 -11.11 -8.33 -21.83
C THR A 92 -11.50 -8.33 -20.35
N ASP A 93 -12.35 -9.27 -19.90
CA ASP A 93 -12.78 -9.37 -18.50
C ASP A 93 -11.86 -10.21 -17.61
N GLN A 94 -11.08 -11.14 -18.16
CA GLN A 94 -10.24 -12.08 -17.38
C GLN A 94 -8.74 -11.78 -17.43
N TYR A 95 -8.24 -11.20 -18.52
CA TYR A 95 -6.79 -11.03 -18.73
C TYR A 95 -6.41 -9.60 -19.09
N TYR A 96 -6.84 -8.64 -18.26
CA TYR A 96 -6.44 -7.22 -18.37
C TYR A 96 -4.90 -7.01 -18.40
N TYR A 97 -4.12 -8.03 -18.03
CA TYR A 97 -2.67 -8.00 -17.90
C TYR A 97 -1.88 -8.77 -18.97
N GLU A 98 -2.53 -9.50 -19.90
CA GLU A 98 -1.79 -10.16 -21.00
C GLU A 98 -1.14 -9.16 -21.97
N ARG A 99 -1.60 -7.90 -21.99
CA ARG A 99 -1.01 -6.82 -22.80
C ARG A 99 0.13 -6.07 -22.13
N LEU A 100 0.46 -6.37 -20.88
CA LEU A 100 1.60 -5.77 -20.21
C LEU A 100 2.79 -6.71 -20.39
N PRO A 101 3.84 -6.32 -21.14
CA PRO A 101 5.04 -7.12 -21.18
C PRO A 101 5.57 -7.15 -19.75
N LYS A 102 5.34 -8.27 -19.05
CA LYS A 102 5.73 -8.45 -17.65
C LYS A 102 7.22 -8.12 -17.42
N LYS A 103 8.05 -8.36 -18.45
CA LYS A 103 9.46 -7.95 -18.52
C LYS A 103 9.66 -6.44 -18.45
N GLU A 104 8.81 -5.67 -19.11
CA GLU A 104 8.81 -4.21 -19.08
C GLU A 104 8.31 -3.68 -17.74
N LEU A 105 7.19 -4.22 -17.23
CA LEU A 105 6.70 -3.87 -15.89
C LEU A 105 7.75 -4.19 -14.80
N SER A 106 8.43 -5.33 -14.90
CA SER A 106 9.53 -5.71 -14.02
C SER A 106 10.69 -4.73 -14.07
N LYS A 107 11.08 -4.30 -15.29
CA LYS A 107 12.16 -3.32 -15.49
C LYS A 107 11.81 -1.96 -14.88
N LEU A 108 10.58 -1.49 -15.07
CA LEU A 108 10.14 -0.16 -14.66
C LEU A 108 9.87 -0.04 -13.16
N THR A 109 9.37 -1.10 -12.55
CA THR A 109 9.08 -1.13 -11.11
C THR A 109 10.25 -1.61 -10.26
N GLY A 110 11.24 -2.26 -10.89
CA GLY A 110 12.33 -2.96 -10.20
C GLY A 110 11.89 -4.26 -9.50
N LEU A 111 10.64 -4.70 -9.70
CA LEU A 111 10.10 -5.91 -9.08
C LEU A 111 10.43 -7.14 -9.93
N THR A 112 10.71 -8.28 -9.30
CA THR A 112 10.95 -9.52 -10.03
C THR A 112 9.67 -10.02 -10.67
N SER A 113 9.80 -10.76 -11.78
CA SER A 113 8.68 -11.45 -12.43
C SER A 113 7.86 -12.31 -11.46
N GLN A 114 8.51 -12.99 -10.52
CA GLN A 114 7.81 -13.80 -9.53
C GLN A 114 7.02 -12.93 -8.55
N ARG A 115 7.60 -11.81 -8.08
CA ARG A 115 6.92 -10.89 -7.17
C ARG A 115 5.74 -10.19 -7.84
N LEU A 116 5.85 -9.86 -9.13
CA LEU A 116 4.73 -9.31 -9.90
C LEU A 116 3.57 -10.30 -10.01
N ASN A 117 3.83 -11.57 -10.32
CA ASN A 117 2.77 -12.59 -10.35
C ASN A 117 2.09 -12.69 -8.99
N TYR A 118 2.88 -12.79 -7.93
CA TYR A 118 2.36 -12.84 -6.58
C TYR A 118 1.45 -11.65 -6.28
N ILE A 119 1.92 -10.43 -6.56
CA ILE A 119 1.11 -9.23 -6.32
C ILE A 119 -0.17 -9.25 -7.14
N ILE A 120 -0.15 -9.73 -8.39
CA ILE A 120 -1.32 -9.79 -9.27
C ILE A 120 -2.34 -10.85 -8.81
N GLU A 121 -1.85 -12.03 -8.41
CA GLU A 121 -2.65 -13.21 -8.10
C GLU A 121 -3.18 -13.20 -6.65
N GLU A 122 -2.40 -12.67 -5.70
CA GLU A 122 -2.71 -12.71 -4.28
C GLU A 122 -3.19 -11.37 -3.73
N GLU A 123 -4.15 -11.39 -2.81
CA GLU A 123 -4.65 -10.22 -2.08
C GLU A 123 -4.39 -10.37 -0.58
N ASP A 124 -3.13 -10.34 -0.17
CA ASP A 124 -2.75 -10.64 1.21
C ASP A 124 -1.92 -9.57 1.93
N GLU A 125 -1.68 -9.84 3.22
CA GLU A 125 -0.99 -8.95 4.15
C GLU A 125 0.52 -8.80 3.89
N THR A 126 1.09 -9.48 2.89
CA THR A 126 2.53 -9.41 2.58
C THR A 126 2.84 -8.38 1.50
N ILE A 127 1.82 -7.89 0.79
CA ILE A 127 1.98 -6.89 -0.27
C ILE A 127 2.32 -5.54 0.34
N LYS A 128 3.36 -4.89 -0.18
CA LYS A 128 3.83 -3.60 0.31
C LYS A 128 3.19 -2.46 -0.47
N ILE A 129 2.96 -1.33 0.20
CA ILE A 129 2.30 -0.19 -0.44
C ILE A 129 3.18 0.43 -1.55
N ASP A 130 4.50 0.43 -1.37
CA ASP A 130 5.42 0.97 -2.37
C ASP A 130 5.43 0.12 -3.65
N GLU A 131 5.30 -1.20 -3.52
CA GLU A 131 5.19 -2.11 -4.67
C GLU A 131 3.93 -1.82 -5.50
N LEU A 132 2.77 -1.62 -4.86
CA LEU A 132 1.54 -1.24 -5.57
C LEU A 132 1.64 0.14 -6.21
N THR A 133 2.21 1.11 -5.50
CA THR A 133 2.38 2.47 -6.02
C THR A 133 3.27 2.48 -7.26
N LYS A 134 4.38 1.72 -7.24
CA LYS A 134 5.25 1.53 -8.41
C LYS A 134 4.51 0.93 -9.59
N ILE A 135 3.65 -0.07 -9.36
CA ILE A 135 2.83 -0.66 -10.42
C ILE A 135 1.84 0.37 -10.95
N GLU A 136 1.13 1.10 -10.10
CA GLU A 136 0.18 2.14 -10.54
C GLU A 136 0.85 3.20 -11.41
N LEU A 137 2.01 3.71 -10.99
CA LEU A 137 2.80 4.66 -11.75
C LEU A 137 3.31 4.09 -13.08
N ALA A 138 3.84 2.86 -13.09
CA ALA A 138 4.28 2.20 -14.32
C ALA A 138 3.12 1.97 -15.31
N LEU A 139 1.89 1.84 -14.81
CA LEU A 139 0.68 1.64 -15.60
C LEU A 139 -0.04 2.93 -16.00
N ASP A 140 0.50 4.10 -15.63
CA ASP A 140 -0.17 5.40 -15.82
C ASP A 140 -1.55 5.45 -15.15
N LEU A 141 -1.67 4.86 -13.96
CA LEU A 141 -2.87 4.88 -13.13
C LEU A 141 -2.73 5.92 -12.00
N ALA A 142 -3.86 6.49 -11.59
CA ALA A 142 -3.89 7.32 -10.39
C ALA A 142 -3.49 6.52 -9.14
N ILE A 143 -2.68 7.11 -8.27
CA ILE A 143 -2.19 6.45 -7.05
C ILE A 143 -3.37 6.09 -6.14
N GLY A 144 -3.40 4.84 -5.68
CA GLY A 144 -4.47 4.25 -4.87
C GLY A 144 -5.57 3.54 -5.68
N THR A 145 -5.49 3.50 -7.02
CA THR A 145 -6.44 2.79 -7.88
C THR A 145 -6.52 1.29 -7.55
N LEU A 146 -5.39 0.60 -7.51
CA LEU A 146 -5.31 -0.83 -7.18
C LEU A 146 -5.71 -1.07 -5.73
N VAL A 147 -5.28 -0.19 -4.82
CA VAL A 147 -5.66 -0.28 -3.40
C VAL A 147 -7.18 -0.19 -3.22
N LYS A 148 -7.82 0.76 -3.89
CA LYS A 148 -9.28 0.94 -3.83
C LYS A 148 -10.02 -0.26 -4.41
N LYS A 149 -9.52 -0.87 -5.49
CA LYS A 149 -10.18 -1.97 -6.17
C LYS A 149 -10.06 -3.29 -5.40
N ARG A 150 -8.85 -3.59 -4.91
CA ARG A 150 -8.49 -4.90 -4.33
C ARG A 150 -8.61 -4.94 -2.81
N PHE A 151 -8.26 -3.86 -2.14
CA PHE A 151 -8.24 -3.77 -0.67
C PHE A 151 -9.42 -2.97 -0.12
N SER A 152 -10.55 -2.98 -0.82
CA SER A 152 -11.78 -2.22 -0.47
C SER A 152 -12.39 -2.63 0.88
N LYS A 153 -12.11 -3.84 1.35
CA LYS A 153 -12.65 -4.39 2.60
C LYS A 153 -11.88 -3.95 3.85
N ILE A 154 -10.71 -3.31 3.70
CA ILE A 154 -9.92 -2.84 4.83
C ILE A 154 -10.63 -1.68 5.49
N LYS A 155 -10.92 -1.85 6.77
CA LYS A 155 -11.63 -0.87 7.60
C LYS A 155 -11.01 -0.78 8.98
N LEU A 156 -11.27 0.33 9.66
CA LEU A 156 -10.99 0.46 11.08
C LEU A 156 -11.96 -0.42 11.88
N ASN A 157 -11.56 -0.73 13.11
CA ASN A 157 -12.44 -1.32 14.10
C ASN A 157 -13.63 -0.37 14.35
N SER A 158 -14.80 -0.93 14.63
CA SER A 158 -15.92 -0.16 15.14
C SER A 158 -15.61 0.41 16.53
N GLN A 159 -16.34 1.45 16.94
CA GLN A 159 -16.21 2.03 18.29
C GLN A 159 -16.28 0.97 19.39
N ARG A 160 -17.21 0.01 19.29
CA ARG A 160 -17.36 -1.10 20.23
C ARG A 160 -16.12 -1.99 20.30
N GLN A 161 -15.53 -2.31 19.14
CA GLN A 161 -14.31 -3.12 19.07
C GLN A 161 -13.11 -2.36 19.64
N TYR A 162 -13.00 -1.06 19.35
CA TYR A 162 -11.98 -0.18 19.90
C TYR A 162 -12.02 -0.15 21.43
N GLU A 163 -13.20 0.08 22.02
CA GLU A 163 -13.37 0.12 23.47
C GLU A 163 -13.05 -1.23 24.11
N ALA A 164 -13.47 -2.33 23.49
CA ALA A 164 -13.15 -3.67 23.96
C ALA A 164 -11.64 -3.95 23.92
N ALA A 165 -10.95 -3.53 22.84
CA ALA A 165 -9.50 -3.68 22.72
C ALA A 165 -8.75 -2.83 23.75
N LEU A 166 -9.20 -1.59 24.02
CA LEU A 166 -8.58 -0.74 25.04
C LEU A 166 -8.72 -1.30 26.46
N ARG A 167 -9.86 -1.91 26.80
CA ARG A 167 -10.05 -2.54 28.12
C ARG A 167 -9.05 -3.67 28.33
N LYS A 168 -8.89 -4.55 27.34
CA LYS A 168 -7.91 -5.65 27.37
C LYS A 168 -6.44 -5.22 27.47
N LEU A 169 -6.14 -3.95 27.20
CA LEU A 169 -4.78 -3.38 27.32
C LEU A 169 -4.54 -2.66 28.65
N LYS A 170 -5.60 -2.49 29.47
CA LYS A 170 -5.52 -1.90 30.81
C LYS A 170 -5.43 -2.96 31.90
N ASP A 171 -6.02 -4.13 31.66
CA ASP A 171 -5.90 -5.34 32.48
C ASP A 171 -4.55 -6.03 32.23
#